data_AF-A0A838GDG3-F1
#
_entry.id   AF-A0A838GDG3-F1
#
_cell.length_a   1.000
_cell.length_b   1.000
_cell.length_c   1.000
_cell.angle_alpha   90.00
_cell.angle_beta   90.00
_cell.angle_gamma   90.00
#
_symmetry.space_group_name_H-M   'P 1'
#
loop_
_entity.id
_entity.type
_entity.pdbx_description
1 polymer ?
#
loop_
_entity_poly.entity_id
_entity_poly.type
_entity_poly.pdbx_seq_one_letter_code
_entity_poly.pdbx_strand_id
1 'polypeptide(L)'
;MTASNPARTVQSLPYGAWPSPVTAEMLTESPPGVLEPGDNGQVPMWVESRPQEKGRYVLVTGTPDGPLDLTPEPFNVRNRVHEYGGGSWAADGDLVVFANFADNRLYQLDGIGNEPRPITPEGGYRFGDLQLDRVSDRIVCVREDHTDSALEPVNTIVALDLDGPNEEGGTILVSGGDFVSSPRLSR
;
A
#
# COMPACT_ATOMS: atom_id res chain seq x y z
N MET A 1 -33.09 -35.49 41.38
CA MET A 1 -31.65 -35.29 41.64
C MET A 1 -31.20 -34.09 40.84
N THR A 2 -31.01 -32.94 41.49
CA THR A 2 -30.52 -31.70 40.86
C THR A 2 -29.01 -31.61 41.10
N ALA A 3 -28.22 -31.64 40.04
CA ALA A 3 -26.77 -31.46 40.11
C ALA A 3 -26.46 -29.97 40.35
N SER A 4 -25.76 -29.68 41.44
CA SER A 4 -25.24 -28.35 41.78
C SER A 4 -24.01 -28.05 40.91
N ASN A 5 -24.01 -26.91 40.23
CA ASN A 5 -22.88 -26.40 39.46
C ASN A 5 -21.85 -25.79 40.44
N PRO A 6 -20.56 -26.17 40.42
CA PRO A 6 -19.59 -25.61 41.35
C PRO A 6 -19.38 -24.11 41.08
N ALA A 7 -19.44 -23.31 42.13
CA ALA A 7 -19.19 -21.87 42.07
C ALA A 7 -17.74 -21.61 41.63
N ARG A 8 -17.55 -20.78 40.59
CA ARG A 8 -16.23 -20.26 40.23
C ARG A 8 -15.75 -19.31 41.33
N THR A 9 -14.72 -19.71 42.08
CA THR A 9 -14.03 -18.84 43.02
C THR A 9 -13.14 -17.87 42.23
N VAL A 10 -13.45 -16.58 42.26
CA VAL A 10 -12.59 -15.53 41.68
C VAL A 10 -11.50 -15.21 42.70
N GLN A 11 -10.25 -15.46 42.34
CA GLN A 11 -9.10 -15.18 43.20
C GLN A 11 -8.65 -13.72 43.01
N SER A 12 -8.55 -12.96 44.11
CA SER A 12 -7.99 -11.60 44.07
C SER A 12 -6.46 -11.68 44.05
N LEU A 13 -5.84 -11.00 43.10
CA LEU A 13 -4.39 -10.94 42.88
C LEU A 13 -3.99 -9.47 42.65
N PRO A 14 -2.74 -9.07 42.98
CA PRO A 14 -2.24 -7.73 42.69
C PRO A 14 -2.38 -7.38 41.19
N TYR A 15 -2.60 -6.11 40.89
CA TYR A 15 -2.62 -5.63 39.51
C TYR A 15 -1.32 -6.00 38.79
N GLY A 16 -1.44 -6.60 37.59
CA GLY A 16 -0.30 -7.08 36.79
C GLY A 16 0.18 -8.49 37.10
N ALA A 17 -0.34 -9.16 38.14
CA ALA A 17 0.04 -10.54 38.50
C ALA A 17 -0.98 -11.59 38.04
N TRP A 18 -1.96 -11.20 37.22
CA TRP A 18 -2.97 -12.13 36.72
C TRP A 18 -2.33 -13.05 35.68
N PRO A 19 -2.51 -14.37 35.81
CA PRO A 19 -2.04 -15.30 34.80
C PRO A 19 -2.73 -14.96 33.46
N SER A 20 -1.93 -14.56 32.48
CA SER A 20 -2.39 -14.25 31.13
C SER A 20 -2.17 -15.48 30.24
N PRO A 21 -3.20 -15.95 29.53
CA PRO A 21 -3.01 -16.93 28.46
C PRO A 21 -2.34 -16.32 27.21
N VAL A 22 -2.23 -14.99 27.13
CA VAL A 22 -1.52 -14.27 26.06
C VAL A 22 -0.04 -14.20 26.41
N THR A 23 0.80 -14.90 25.66
CA THR A 23 2.26 -14.88 25.82
C THR A 23 2.91 -13.81 24.93
N ALA A 24 4.20 -13.54 25.14
CA ALA A 24 4.94 -12.60 24.29
C ALA A 24 5.09 -13.15 22.86
N GLU A 25 5.22 -14.47 22.71
CA GLU A 25 5.33 -15.15 21.42
C GLU A 25 4.06 -14.98 20.58
N MET A 26 2.87 -15.02 21.20
CA MET A 26 1.61 -14.80 20.50
C MET A 26 1.51 -13.41 19.85
N LEU A 27 2.21 -12.39 20.38
CA LEU A 27 2.29 -11.07 19.73
C LEU A 27 3.06 -11.14 18.41
N THR A 28 4.07 -12.01 18.32
CA THR A 28 4.88 -12.22 17.12
C THR A 28 4.26 -13.18 16.10
N GLU A 29 3.29 -14.00 16.52
CA GLU A 29 2.52 -14.93 15.66
C GLU A 29 1.30 -14.28 15.00
N SER A 30 1.11 -12.97 15.17
CA SER A 30 -0.04 -12.26 14.59
C SER A 30 -0.11 -12.48 13.08
N PRO A 31 -1.31 -12.76 12.52
CA PRO A 31 -1.47 -12.92 11.09
C PRO A 31 -1.02 -11.65 10.35
N PRO A 32 -0.58 -11.77 9.09
CA PRO A 32 -0.19 -10.62 8.31
C PRO A 32 -1.35 -9.60 8.27
N GLY A 33 -1.03 -8.33 8.49
CA GLY A 33 -1.98 -7.26 8.31
C GLY A 33 -2.42 -7.19 6.85
N VAL A 34 -3.71 -7.09 6.61
CA VAL A 34 -4.32 -6.86 5.30
C VAL A 34 -4.70 -5.39 5.20
N LEU A 35 -4.23 -4.72 4.15
CA LEU A 35 -4.39 -3.29 3.90
C LEU A 35 -4.80 -3.05 2.45
N GLU A 36 -5.30 -1.84 2.17
CA GLU A 36 -5.60 -1.35 0.82
C GLU A 36 -6.33 -2.39 -0.08
N PRO A 37 -7.50 -2.93 0.35
CA PRO A 37 -8.25 -3.88 -0.46
C PRO A 37 -8.82 -3.21 -1.72
N GLY A 38 -8.84 -3.95 -2.82
CA GLY A 38 -9.40 -3.54 -4.11
C GLY A 38 -9.51 -4.72 -5.06
N ASP A 39 -9.53 -4.44 -6.36
CA ASP A 39 -9.56 -5.43 -7.43
C ASP A 39 -8.94 -4.84 -8.71
N ASN A 40 -8.67 -5.71 -9.69
CA ASN A 40 -8.28 -5.31 -11.05
C ASN A 40 -9.46 -5.34 -12.04
N GLY A 41 -10.70 -5.32 -11.54
CA GLY A 41 -11.92 -5.54 -12.32
C GLY A 41 -12.32 -7.02 -12.50
N GLN A 42 -11.49 -7.98 -12.09
CA GLN A 42 -11.75 -9.42 -12.24
C GLN A 42 -11.58 -10.21 -10.94
N VAL A 43 -10.49 -9.96 -10.21
CA VAL A 43 -10.12 -10.68 -8.99
C VAL A 43 -9.77 -9.71 -7.86
N PRO A 44 -10.04 -10.08 -6.60
CA PRO A 44 -9.67 -9.25 -5.46
C PRO A 44 -8.16 -9.16 -5.31
N MET A 45 -7.69 -8.00 -4.89
CA MET A 45 -6.29 -7.69 -4.63
C MET A 45 -6.15 -6.89 -3.34
N TRP A 46 -5.04 -7.04 -2.64
CA TRP A 46 -4.79 -6.33 -1.39
C TRP A 46 -3.31 -6.27 -1.07
N VAL A 47 -2.94 -5.34 -0.20
CA VAL A 47 -1.58 -5.26 0.33
C VAL A 47 -1.50 -6.04 1.63
N GLU A 48 -0.44 -6.82 1.78
CA GLU A 48 -0.27 -7.74 2.88
C GLU A 48 1.10 -7.54 3.52
N SER A 49 1.16 -7.38 4.85
CA SER A 49 2.42 -7.13 5.56
C SER A 49 3.24 -8.41 5.68
N ARG A 50 4.57 -8.31 5.56
CA ARG A 50 5.53 -9.39 5.76
C ARG A 50 6.56 -8.99 6.83
N PRO A 51 6.25 -9.14 8.14
CA PRO A 51 7.18 -8.81 9.22
C PRO A 51 8.52 -9.54 9.11
N GLN A 52 8.49 -10.80 8.68
CA GLN A 52 9.68 -11.66 8.53
C GLN A 52 10.54 -11.27 7.32
N GLU A 53 10.00 -10.51 6.36
CA GLU A 53 10.72 -10.00 5.18
C GLU A 53 11.13 -8.53 5.37
N LYS A 54 11.78 -8.23 6.51
CA LYS A 54 12.21 -6.85 6.86
C LYS A 54 11.05 -5.84 6.90
N GLY A 55 9.83 -6.28 7.21
CA GLY A 55 8.64 -5.43 7.28
C GLY A 55 8.16 -4.93 5.92
N ARG A 56 8.38 -5.70 4.85
CA ARG A 56 7.91 -5.39 3.50
C ARG A 56 6.39 -5.53 3.39
N TYR A 57 5.78 -4.73 2.52
CA TYR A 57 4.39 -4.83 2.14
C TYR A 57 4.32 -5.38 0.72
N VAL A 58 3.47 -6.39 0.50
CA VAL A 58 3.40 -7.14 -0.75
C VAL A 58 2.00 -7.00 -1.32
N LEU A 59 1.90 -6.71 -2.61
CA LEU A 59 0.62 -6.78 -3.30
C LEU A 59 0.31 -8.24 -3.60
N VAL A 60 -0.88 -8.67 -3.20
CA VAL A 60 -1.38 -10.03 -3.32
C VAL A 60 -2.64 -10.02 -4.17
N THR A 61 -2.84 -11.08 -4.96
CA THR A 61 -4.07 -11.32 -5.71
C THR A 61 -4.72 -12.63 -5.27
N GLY A 62 -6.04 -12.64 -5.19
CA GLY A 62 -6.81 -13.84 -4.87
C GLY A 62 -7.01 -14.70 -6.12
N THR A 63 -6.65 -15.99 -6.04
CA THR A 63 -6.92 -16.98 -7.10
C THR A 63 -7.78 -18.14 -6.58
N PRO A 64 -8.39 -18.95 -7.47
CA PRO A 64 -9.11 -20.15 -7.05
C PRO A 64 -8.28 -21.15 -6.25
N ASP A 65 -6.96 -21.19 -6.47
CA ASP A 65 -6.03 -22.09 -5.80
C ASP A 65 -5.41 -21.48 -4.52
N GLY A 66 -5.76 -20.23 -4.21
CA GLY A 66 -5.25 -19.47 -3.06
C GLY A 66 -4.66 -18.12 -3.44
N PRO A 67 -4.30 -17.28 -2.45
CA PRO A 67 -3.63 -16.01 -2.70
C PRO A 67 -2.23 -16.21 -3.30
N LEU A 68 -1.84 -15.33 -4.21
CA LEU A 68 -0.51 -15.29 -4.82
C LEU A 68 0.12 -13.90 -4.68
N ASP A 69 1.40 -13.85 -4.34
CA ASP A 69 2.18 -12.62 -4.30
C ASP A 69 2.43 -12.12 -5.75
N LEU A 70 2.08 -10.86 -6.02
CA LEU A 70 2.33 -10.20 -7.31
C LEU A 70 3.71 -9.53 -7.34
N THR A 71 4.08 -8.84 -6.26
CA THR A 71 5.31 -8.04 -6.22
C THR A 71 6.48 -8.82 -5.62
N PRO A 72 7.52 -9.13 -6.41
CA PRO A 72 8.66 -9.91 -5.93
C PRO A 72 9.52 -9.10 -4.94
N GLU A 73 10.40 -9.78 -4.21
CA GLU A 73 11.49 -9.08 -3.52
C GLU A 73 12.37 -8.33 -4.56
N PRO A 74 12.89 -7.13 -4.25
CA PRO A 74 12.83 -6.44 -2.95
C PRO A 74 11.69 -5.40 -2.81
N PHE A 75 10.68 -5.42 -3.69
CA PHE A 75 9.68 -4.35 -3.78
C PHE A 75 8.77 -4.24 -2.55
N ASN A 76 8.62 -3.04 -2.02
CA ASN A 76 7.83 -2.76 -0.83
C ASN A 76 6.66 -1.83 -1.19
N VAL A 77 5.47 -2.40 -1.36
CA VAL A 77 4.26 -1.72 -1.87
C VAL A 77 3.66 -0.83 -0.78
N ARG A 78 4.22 0.38 -0.67
CA ARG A 78 3.74 1.47 0.16
C ARG A 78 4.46 2.76 -0.23
N ASN A 79 3.89 3.90 0.12
CA ASN A 79 4.48 5.21 -0.14
C ASN A 79 4.59 6.06 1.13
N ARG A 80 5.13 7.28 0.98
CA ARG A 80 5.32 8.27 2.07
C ARG A 80 4.60 9.59 1.81
N VAL A 81 3.66 9.61 0.86
CA VAL A 81 2.87 10.83 0.62
C VAL A 81 2.14 11.20 1.91
N HIS A 82 2.24 12.47 2.28
CA HIS A 82 1.77 13.04 3.54
C HIS A 82 2.36 12.37 4.78
N GLU A 83 3.50 11.69 4.67
CA GLU A 83 4.18 10.87 5.69
C GLU A 83 3.36 9.66 6.21
N TYR A 84 2.06 9.61 5.95
CA TYR A 84 1.18 8.48 6.27
C TYR A 84 1.17 7.40 5.18
N GLY A 85 1.29 7.81 3.92
CA GLY A 85 1.11 6.97 2.75
C GLY A 85 -0.36 6.65 2.45
N GLY A 86 -0.59 5.65 1.60
CA GLY A 86 -1.92 5.19 1.19
C GLY A 86 -2.17 5.27 -0.31
N GLY A 87 -3.09 4.44 -0.80
CA GLY A 87 -3.40 4.32 -2.23
C GLY A 87 -2.15 3.99 -3.03
N SER A 88 -1.41 2.99 -2.54
CA SER A 88 -0.06 2.65 -2.98
C SER A 88 -0.05 1.86 -4.28
N TRP A 89 -1.20 1.45 -4.79
CA TRP A 89 -1.34 0.69 -6.02
C TRP A 89 -2.68 1.01 -6.72
N ALA A 90 -2.73 0.73 -8.01
CA ALA A 90 -3.94 0.68 -8.82
C ALA A 90 -3.77 -0.41 -9.88
N ALA A 91 -4.87 -1.06 -10.29
CA ALA A 91 -4.84 -2.10 -11.32
C ALA A 91 -6.06 -2.05 -12.24
N ASP A 92 -5.90 -2.54 -13.46
CA ASP A 92 -6.97 -2.84 -14.41
C ASP A 92 -6.52 -3.98 -15.33
N GLY A 93 -7.19 -5.13 -15.24
CA GLY A 93 -6.74 -6.37 -15.87
C GLY A 93 -5.38 -6.82 -15.35
N ASP A 94 -4.45 -7.13 -16.26
CA ASP A 94 -3.10 -7.57 -15.91
C ASP A 94 -2.16 -6.41 -15.55
N LEU A 95 -2.55 -5.16 -15.86
CA LEU A 95 -1.74 -3.98 -15.59
C LEU A 95 -1.89 -3.57 -14.13
N VAL A 96 -0.77 -3.58 -13.42
CA VAL A 96 -0.64 -3.06 -12.06
C VAL A 96 0.37 -1.92 -12.06
N VAL A 97 0.03 -0.82 -11.38
CA VAL A 97 0.98 0.24 -11.04
C VAL A 97 1.04 0.35 -9.53
N PHE A 98 2.25 0.40 -8.97
CA PHE A 98 2.44 0.52 -7.53
C PHE A 98 3.61 1.43 -7.16
N ALA A 99 3.54 2.03 -5.98
CA ALA A 99 4.60 2.81 -5.38
C ALA A 99 5.56 1.90 -4.60
N ASN A 100 6.85 2.04 -4.87
CA ASN A 100 7.89 1.33 -4.15
C ASN A 100 8.48 2.22 -3.04
N PHE A 101 8.43 1.75 -1.80
CA PHE A 101 8.89 2.53 -0.65
C PHE A 101 10.40 2.83 -0.64
N ALA A 102 11.20 1.94 -1.25
CA ALA A 102 12.65 2.02 -1.14
C ALA A 102 13.23 3.24 -1.87
N ASP A 103 12.63 3.61 -3.00
CA ASP A 103 13.10 4.68 -3.89
C ASP A 103 12.04 5.75 -4.18
N ASN A 104 10.81 5.58 -3.66
CA ASN A 104 9.64 6.44 -3.88
C ASN A 104 9.15 6.51 -5.34
N ARG A 105 9.56 5.56 -6.19
CA ARG A 105 9.16 5.52 -7.59
C ARG A 105 7.87 4.73 -7.77
N LEU A 106 7.16 5.04 -8.84
CA LEU A 106 6.12 4.17 -9.39
C LEU A 106 6.72 3.13 -10.33
N TYR A 107 6.22 1.91 -10.20
CA TYR A 107 6.55 0.75 -11.01
C TYR A 107 5.30 0.21 -11.68
N GLN A 108 5.46 -0.20 -12.94
CA GLN A 108 4.49 -0.95 -13.70
C GLN A 108 4.83 -2.44 -13.62
N LEU A 109 3.82 -3.29 -13.45
CA LEU A 109 3.91 -4.74 -13.47
C LEU A 109 2.77 -5.30 -14.32
N ASP A 110 3.12 -6.04 -15.37
CA ASP A 110 2.16 -6.62 -16.31
C ASP A 110 1.85 -8.09 -15.96
N GLY A 111 1.30 -8.34 -14.77
CA GLY A 111 0.90 -9.69 -14.33
C GLY A 111 1.95 -10.48 -13.55
N ILE A 112 1.54 -11.65 -13.05
CA ILE A 112 2.35 -12.51 -12.16
C ILE A 112 3.62 -13.01 -12.85
N GLY A 113 4.75 -12.90 -12.16
CA GLY A 113 6.05 -13.45 -12.60
C GLY A 113 6.83 -12.54 -13.55
N ASN A 114 6.25 -11.42 -13.99
CA ASN A 114 6.95 -10.40 -14.75
C ASN A 114 7.75 -9.47 -13.82
N GLU A 115 8.79 -8.85 -14.38
CA GLU A 115 9.67 -7.95 -13.63
C GLU A 115 9.09 -6.53 -13.61
N PRO A 116 8.91 -5.90 -12.42
CA PRO A 116 8.43 -4.54 -12.36
C PRO A 116 9.37 -3.53 -13.02
N ARG A 117 8.84 -2.67 -13.90
CA ARG A 117 9.58 -1.62 -14.61
C ARG A 117 9.26 -0.25 -14.01
N PRO A 118 10.26 0.60 -13.71
CA PRO A 118 9.98 1.95 -13.23
C PRO A 118 9.41 2.83 -14.35
N ILE A 119 8.44 3.67 -13.98
CA ILE A 119 7.78 4.61 -14.90
C ILE A 119 7.94 6.07 -14.48
N THR A 120 8.68 6.33 -13.41
CA THR A 120 8.99 7.66 -12.86
C THR A 120 10.50 7.79 -12.60
N PRO A 121 11.07 9.00 -12.58
CA PRO A 121 12.50 9.23 -12.39
C PRO A 121 12.94 8.85 -10.97
N GLU A 122 14.25 8.77 -10.76
CA GLU A 122 14.82 8.63 -9.42
C GLU A 122 14.84 9.96 -8.67
N GLY A 123 14.48 9.91 -7.38
CA GLY A 123 14.61 11.06 -6.48
C GLY A 123 13.61 12.19 -6.77
N GLY A 124 13.59 13.17 -5.88
CA GLY A 124 12.82 14.41 -6.04
C GLY A 124 11.32 14.30 -5.90
N TYR A 125 10.71 13.13 -6.14
CA TYR A 125 9.26 12.98 -6.10
C TYR A 125 8.80 11.81 -5.22
N ARG A 126 7.59 11.93 -4.70
CA ARG A 126 6.84 10.83 -4.06
C ARG A 126 5.44 10.79 -4.63
N PHE A 127 4.89 9.59 -4.77
CA PHE A 127 3.58 9.38 -5.41
C PHE A 127 2.67 8.50 -4.55
N GLY A 128 1.36 8.78 -4.56
CA GLY A 128 0.35 8.08 -3.77
C GLY A 128 -1.07 8.40 -4.23
N ASP A 129 -2.08 7.72 -3.67
CA ASP A 129 -3.50 7.81 -4.09
C ASP A 129 -3.67 7.63 -5.60
N LEU A 130 -3.12 6.53 -6.12
CA LEU A 130 -3.08 6.22 -7.55
C LEU A 130 -4.49 5.94 -8.10
N GLN A 131 -4.75 6.45 -9.31
CA GLN A 131 -5.93 6.13 -10.11
C GLN A 131 -5.49 5.82 -11.55
N LEU A 132 -5.93 4.69 -12.08
CA LEU A 132 -5.61 4.28 -13.44
C LEU A 132 -6.70 4.75 -14.41
N ASP A 133 -6.30 5.50 -15.43
CA ASP A 133 -7.14 5.93 -16.56
C ASP A 133 -6.72 5.16 -17.82
N ARG A 134 -7.37 4.03 -18.08
CA ARG A 134 -7.12 3.22 -19.29
C ARG A 134 -7.62 3.89 -20.57
N VAL A 135 -8.53 4.87 -20.49
CA VAL A 135 -9.05 5.56 -21.69
C VAL A 135 -7.99 6.51 -22.25
N SER A 136 -7.29 7.21 -21.36
CA SER A 136 -6.23 8.15 -21.73
C SER A 136 -4.82 7.57 -21.63
N ASP A 137 -4.69 6.30 -21.24
CA ASP A 137 -3.43 5.58 -20.97
C ASP A 137 -2.54 6.30 -19.94
N ARG A 138 -3.16 6.76 -18.85
CA ARG A 138 -2.53 7.60 -17.82
C ARG A 138 -2.76 7.07 -16.42
N ILE A 139 -1.91 7.54 -15.50
CA ILE A 139 -2.14 7.46 -14.06
C ILE A 139 -2.41 8.87 -13.56
N VAL A 140 -3.48 9.05 -12.80
CA VAL A 140 -3.72 10.28 -12.02
C VAL A 140 -3.41 9.98 -10.57
N CYS A 141 -2.53 10.77 -9.95
CA CYS A 141 -2.11 10.52 -8.57
C CYS A 141 -1.73 11.82 -7.85
N VAL A 142 -1.58 11.74 -6.53
CA VAL A 142 -0.92 12.78 -5.75
C VAL A 142 0.59 12.64 -5.94
N ARG A 143 1.26 13.78 -6.15
CA ARG A 143 2.71 13.91 -6.16
C ARG A 143 3.14 14.95 -5.14
N GLU A 144 4.13 14.59 -4.32
CA GLU A 144 4.94 15.53 -3.55
C GLU A 144 6.25 15.80 -4.28
N ASP A 145 6.61 17.08 -4.41
CA ASP A 145 7.91 17.52 -4.93
C ASP A 145 8.86 17.87 -3.78
N HIS A 146 9.89 17.04 -3.62
CA HIS A 146 10.99 17.13 -2.65
C HIS A 146 12.33 17.47 -3.34
N THR A 147 12.32 17.99 -4.57
CA THR A 147 13.54 18.32 -5.31
C THR A 147 14.40 19.38 -4.60
N ASP A 148 13.77 20.31 -3.88
CA ASP A 148 14.43 21.23 -2.96
C ASP A 148 14.18 20.84 -1.50
N SER A 149 15.15 20.15 -0.90
CA SER A 149 15.08 19.70 0.50
C SER A 149 15.06 20.83 1.54
N ALA A 150 15.31 22.09 1.15
CA ALA A 150 15.23 23.24 2.05
C ALA A 150 13.82 23.83 2.17
N LEU A 151 12.89 23.41 1.29
CA LEU A 151 11.53 23.90 1.24
C LEU A 151 10.54 22.82 1.68
N GLU A 152 9.35 23.27 2.09
CA GLU A 152 8.22 22.37 2.27
C GLU A 152 7.84 21.73 0.91
N PRO A 153 7.57 20.42 0.88
CA PRO A 153 7.24 19.74 -0.37
C PRO A 153 6.00 20.32 -1.05
N VAL A 154 6.05 20.45 -2.37
CA VAL A 154 4.90 20.97 -3.14
C VAL A 154 3.94 19.83 -3.48
N ASN A 155 2.72 19.93 -2.97
CA ASN A 155 1.64 18.98 -3.20
C ASN A 155 0.88 19.28 -4.49
N THR A 156 0.77 18.30 -5.39
CA THR A 156 0.05 18.42 -6.66
C THR A 156 -0.73 17.17 -6.99
N ILE A 157 -1.80 17.30 -7.78
CA ILE A 157 -2.36 16.16 -8.53
C ILE A 157 -1.74 16.20 -9.91
N VAL A 158 -1.16 15.09 -10.34
CA VAL A 158 -0.48 14.96 -11.63
C VAL A 158 -1.08 13.84 -12.48
N ALA A 159 -0.95 13.98 -13.80
CA ALA A 159 -1.11 12.90 -14.76
C ALA A 159 0.26 12.39 -15.22
N LEU A 160 0.47 11.09 -15.16
CA LEU A 160 1.66 10.39 -15.63
C LEU A 160 1.29 9.51 -16.83
N ASP A 161 2.15 9.43 -17.83
CA ASP A 161 1.99 8.48 -18.94
C ASP A 161 2.42 7.08 -18.47
N LEU A 162 1.66 6.04 -18.84
CA LEU A 162 1.95 4.67 -18.40
C LEU A 162 3.27 4.12 -18.95
N ASP A 163 3.68 4.55 -20.13
CA ASP A 163 4.94 4.14 -20.73
C ASP A 163 6.17 4.75 -20.02
N GLY A 164 5.99 5.79 -19.21
CA GLY A 164 7.07 6.49 -18.54
C GLY A 164 8.04 7.18 -19.52
N PRO A 165 9.24 7.57 -19.07
CA PRO A 165 9.72 7.56 -17.69
C PRO A 165 9.24 8.74 -16.84
N ASN A 166 8.38 9.62 -17.38
CA ASN A 166 7.83 10.78 -16.67
C ASN A 166 8.90 11.66 -15.97
N GLU A 167 9.99 12.01 -16.65
CA GLU A 167 11.18 12.69 -16.07
C GLU A 167 10.87 13.93 -15.20
N GLU A 168 9.82 14.67 -15.54
CA GLU A 168 9.41 15.88 -14.81
C GLU A 168 8.38 15.60 -13.69
N GLY A 169 8.19 14.33 -13.32
CA GLY A 169 7.20 13.91 -12.32
C GLY A 169 5.74 14.10 -12.77
N GLY A 170 5.49 14.13 -14.09
CA GLY A 170 4.14 14.20 -14.67
C GLY A 170 3.60 15.60 -14.92
N THR A 171 2.48 15.64 -15.66
CA THR A 171 1.76 16.89 -15.96
C THR A 171 0.90 17.31 -14.78
N ILE A 172 1.11 18.51 -14.24
CA ILE A 172 0.31 19.05 -13.14
C ILE A 172 -1.12 19.32 -13.61
N LEU A 173 -2.10 18.74 -12.92
CA LEU A 173 -3.54 18.97 -13.11
C LEU A 173 -4.11 19.93 -12.05
N VAL A 174 -3.63 19.82 -10.81
CA VAL A 174 -4.06 20.64 -9.67
C VAL A 174 -2.83 21.07 -8.87
N SER A 175 -2.78 22.35 -8.50
CA SER A 175 -1.71 22.95 -7.70
C SER A 175 -2.24 24.12 -6.84
N GLY A 176 -1.39 24.66 -5.97
CA GLY A 176 -1.68 25.85 -5.15
C GLY A 176 -2.37 25.57 -3.81
N GLY A 177 -2.62 24.30 -3.48
CA GLY A 177 -3.05 23.88 -2.16
C GLY A 177 -1.89 23.33 -1.35
N ASP A 178 -1.88 23.59 -0.05
CA ASP A 178 -0.88 23.01 0.87
C ASP A 178 -1.05 21.49 1.04
N PHE A 179 -2.25 20.99 0.74
CA PHE A 179 -2.61 19.58 0.78
C PHE A 179 -3.54 19.23 -0.38
N VAL A 180 -3.29 18.09 -1.04
CA VAL A 180 -4.18 17.50 -2.05
C VAL A 180 -4.35 16.00 -1.80
N SER A 181 -5.53 15.48 -2.08
CA SER A 181 -5.84 14.05 -1.93
C SER A 181 -7.00 13.63 -2.82
N SER A 182 -7.19 12.33 -2.94
CA SER A 182 -8.39 11.68 -3.47
C SER A 182 -8.75 12.11 -4.89
N PRO A 183 -7.81 12.09 -5.85
CA PRO A 183 -8.18 12.22 -7.26
C PRO A 183 -9.19 11.12 -7.62
N ARG A 184 -10.23 11.46 -8.38
CA ARG A 184 -11.22 10.49 -8.87
C ARG A 184 -11.54 10.81 -10.31
N LEU A 185 -11.55 9.78 -11.14
CA LEU A 185 -11.95 9.88 -12.53
C LEU A 185 -13.48 9.92 -12.61
N SER A 186 -14.03 10.85 -13.39
CA SER A 186 -15.44 10.80 -13.76
C SER A 186 -15.58 9.75 -14.87
N ARG A 187 -16.33 8.68 -14.60
CA ARG A 187 -16.69 7.66 -15.59
C ARG A 187 -18.04 7.97 -16.22
#